data_AF-A0A2G9TEX9-F1
#
_entry.id   AF-A0A2G9TEX9-F1
#
_cell.length_a   1.000
_cell.length_b   1.000
_cell.length_c   1.000
_cell.angle_alpha   90.00
_cell.angle_beta   90.00
_cell.angle_gamma   90.00
#
_symmetry.space_group_name_H-M   'P 1'
#
loop_
_entity.id
_entity.type
_entity.pdbx_description
1 polymer ?
#
loop_
_entity_poly.entity_id
_entity_poly.type
_entity_poly.pdbx_seq_one_letter_code
_entity_poly.pdbx_strand_id
1 'polypeptide(L)' 'RSDGESTKKLIAQMKPKQLIIVHGSAQATRHLAQYCYDNNIAQGHIFAPSVGEVVDATVASHIYRILLSDELFESLEFIK' A
#
# COMPACT_ATOMS: atom_id res chain seq x y z
N ARG A 1 -13.91 17.27 1.34
CA ARG A 1 -13.34 16.45 2.44
C ARG A 1 -14.08 15.13 2.40
N SER A 2 -13.39 14.01 2.22
CA SER A 2 -14.04 12.70 2.24
C SER A 2 -14.35 12.32 3.69
N ASP A 3 -15.50 11.68 3.90
CA ASP A 3 -15.91 11.25 5.25
C ASP A 3 -14.96 10.16 5.77
N GLY A 4 -14.88 10.02 7.10
CA GLY A 4 -14.02 9.00 7.72
C GLY A 4 -14.33 7.58 7.25
N GLU A 5 -15.61 7.25 7.04
CA GLU A 5 -16.02 5.95 6.50
C GLU A 5 -15.67 5.77 5.02
N SER A 6 -15.92 6.80 4.21
CA SER A 6 -15.62 6.80 2.77
C SER A 6 -14.13 6.58 2.54
N THR A 7 -13.28 7.23 3.35
CA THR A 7 -11.83 7.07 3.30
C THR A 7 -11.41 5.64 3.68
N LYS A 8 -11.98 5.07 4.74
CA LYS A 8 -11.72 3.67 5.14
C LYS A 8 -12.09 2.67 4.05
N LYS A 9 -13.27 2.81 3.43
CA LYS A 9 -13.73 1.94 2.33
C LYS A 9 -12.79 2.00 1.13
N LEU A 10 -12.31 3.19 0.80
CA LEU A 10 -11.44 3.41 -0.35
C LEU A 10 -10.07 2.76 -0.16
N ILE A 11 -9.47 2.91 1.03
CA ILE A 11 -8.20 2.25 1.36
C ILE A 11 -8.39 0.72 1.37
N ALA A 12 -9.51 0.22 1.93
CA ALA A 12 -9.84 -1.21 1.95
C ALA A 12 -9.96 -1.83 0.55
N GLN A 13 -10.52 -1.10 -0.42
CA GLN A 13 -10.58 -1.58 -1.82
C GLN A 13 -9.21 -1.56 -2.50
N MET A 14 -8.39 -0.52 -2.28
CA MET A 14 -7.10 -0.40 -2.95
C MET A 14 -6.06 -1.44 -2.49
N LYS A 15 -6.14 -1.89 -1.23
CA LYS A 15 -5.18 -2.83 -0.63
C LYS A 15 -3.70 -2.46 -0.89
N PRO A 16 -3.27 -1.26 -0.45
CA PRO A 16 -1.93 -0.78 -0.77
C PRO A 16 -0.84 -1.66 -0.12
N LYS A 17 0.31 -1.80 -0.80
CA LYS A 17 1.47 -2.50 -0.24
C LYS A 17 2.10 -1.76 0.94
N GLN A 18 2.06 -0.44 0.93
CA GLN A 18 2.49 0.41 2.04
C GLN A 18 1.54 1.61 2.16
N LEU A 19 1.38 2.09 3.38
CA LEU A 19 0.50 3.21 3.69
C LEU A 19 1.21 4.22 4.58
N ILE A 20 1.18 5.49 4.21
CA ILE A 20 1.64 6.60 5.05
C ILE A 20 0.44 7.50 5.33
N ILE A 21 0.09 7.67 6.59
CA ILE A 21 -1.02 8.50 7.04
C ILE A 21 -0.43 9.82 7.52
N VAL A 22 -0.59 10.84 6.71
CA VAL A 22 -0.16 12.21 7.01
C VAL A 22 -1.36 13.10 7.27
N HIS A 23 -1.10 14.22 7.96
CA HIS A 23 -2.04 15.32 8.16
C HIS A 23 -3.33 14.95 8.92
N GLY A 24 -3.42 15.39 10.18
CA GLY A 24 -4.56 15.13 11.06
C GLY A 24 -4.17 15.31 12.51
N SER A 25 -5.12 15.17 13.44
CA SER A 25 -4.76 15.05 14.85
C SER A 25 -4.04 13.73 15.09
N ALA A 26 -3.12 13.70 16.05
CA ALA A 26 -2.39 12.47 16.40
C ALA A 26 -3.33 11.32 16.81
N GLN A 27 -4.50 11.64 17.38
CA GLN A 27 -5.50 10.63 17.71
C GLN A 27 -6.18 10.08 16.44
N ALA A 28 -6.52 10.93 15.47
CA ALA A 28 -7.18 10.51 14.24
C ALA A 28 -6.26 9.64 13.37
N THR A 29 -4.98 10.01 13.24
CA THR A 29 -4.01 9.24 12.46
C THR A 29 -3.74 7.87 13.07
N ARG A 30 -3.59 7.78 14.40
CA ARG A 30 -3.46 6.50 15.12
C ARG A 30 -4.70 5.63 14.99
N HIS A 31 -5.89 6.20 15.13
CA HIS A 31 -7.14 5.44 14.99
C HIS A 31 -7.31 4.88 13.58
N LEU A 32 -6.93 5.64 12.54
CA LEU A 32 -6.95 5.15 11.17
C LEU A 32 -5.88 4.09 10.91
N ALA A 33 -4.67 4.27 11.46
CA ALA A 33 -3.60 3.28 11.38
C ALA A 33 -4.01 1.95 12.03
N GLN A 34 -4.60 2.01 13.23
CA GLN A 34 -5.12 0.85 13.95
C GLN A 34 -6.18 0.13 13.14
N TYR A 35 -7.16 0.87 12.60
CA TYR A 35 -8.19 0.29 11.73
C TYR A 35 -7.59 -0.44 10.52
N CYS A 36 -6.56 0.14 9.88
CA CYS A 36 -5.88 -0.48 8.75
C CYS A 36 -5.10 -1.74 9.14
N TYR A 37 -4.56 -1.78 10.37
CA TYR A 37 -3.88 -2.93 10.95
C TYR A 37 -4.86 -4.07 11.25
N ASP A 38 -5.95 -3.76 11.97
CA ASP A 38 -6.96 -4.73 12.39
C ASP A 38 -7.67 -5.40 11.20
N ASN A 39 -7.86 -4.65 10.11
CA ASN A 39 -8.54 -5.13 8.91
C ASN A 39 -7.57 -5.67 7.85
N ASN A 40 -6.27 -5.78 8.15
CA ASN A 40 -5.23 -6.21 7.19
C ASN A 40 -5.33 -5.49 5.83
N ILE A 41 -5.63 -4.19 5.87
CA ILE A 41 -5.88 -3.41 4.65
C ILE A 41 -4.59 -3.16 3.89
N ALA A 42 -3.51 -2.85 4.61
CA ALA A 42 -2.19 -2.72 4.02
C ALA A 42 -1.43 -4.05 4.16
N GLN A 43 -0.82 -4.51 3.07
CA GLN A 43 -0.05 -5.77 3.07
C GLN A 43 1.34 -5.63 3.69
N GLY A 44 1.82 -4.38 3.86
CA GLY A 44 3.13 -4.06 4.42
C GLY A 44 3.03 -3.00 5.50
N HIS A 45 3.99 -2.08 5.52
CA HIS A 45 4.11 -1.13 6.62
C HIS A 45 3.08 0.01 6.56
N ILE A 46 2.50 0.31 7.73
CA ILE A 46 1.64 1.47 7.96
C ILE A 46 2.42 2.47 8.83
N PHE A 47 2.59 3.68 8.32
CA PHE A 47 3.32 4.76 8.99
C PHE A 47 2.37 5.89 9.36
N ALA A 48 2.54 6.46 10.56
CA ALA A 48 1.81 7.63 11.03
C ALA A 48 2.78 8.64 11.65
N PRO A 49 3.63 9.29 10.82
CA PRO A 49 4.67 10.19 11.30
C PRO A 49 4.12 11.47 11.96
N SER A 50 4.91 12.00 12.88
CA SER A 50 4.72 13.32 13.47
C SER A 50 5.21 14.42 12.53
N VAL A 51 4.81 15.67 12.81
CA VAL A 51 5.26 16.82 12.00
C VAL A 51 6.78 16.95 12.08
N GLY A 52 7.45 16.89 10.92
CA GLY A 52 8.91 16.96 10.81
C GLY A 52 9.64 15.62 10.96
N GLU A 53 8.92 14.53 11.17
CA GLU A 53 9.51 13.19 11.23
C GLU A 53 9.80 12.66 9.82
N VAL A 54 11.00 12.12 9.61
CA VAL A 54 11.42 11.48 8.37
C VAL A 54 11.16 9.98 8.48
N VAL A 55 10.46 9.42 7.51
CA VAL A 55 10.16 8.00 7.44
C VAL A 55 10.77 7.42 6.17
N ASP A 56 11.53 6.33 6.33
CA ASP A 56 11.96 5.54 5.17
C ASP A 56 10.83 4.60 4.75
N ALA A 57 10.24 4.90 3.60
CA ALA A 57 9.19 4.11 3.00
C ALA A 57 9.69 3.26 1.82
N THR A 58 11.01 3.10 1.66
CA THR A 58 11.58 2.36 0.53
C THR A 58 11.26 0.87 0.63
N VAL A 59 10.61 0.31 -0.40
CA VAL A 59 10.47 -1.14 -0.56
C VAL A 59 11.42 -1.60 -1.64
N ALA A 60 12.39 -2.43 -1.24
CA ALA A 60 13.25 -3.11 -2.19
C ALA A 60 12.42 -4.14 -2.98
N SER A 61 12.10 -3.81 -4.23
CA SER A 61 11.53 -4.74 -5.19
C SER A 61 12.56 -4.99 -6.29
N HIS A 62 12.96 -6.25 -6.45
CA HIS A 62 13.82 -6.66 -7.54
C HIS A 62 12.99 -6.77 -8.82
N ILE A 63 12.87 -5.66 -9.54
CA ILE A 63 12.11 -5.60 -10.78
C ILE A 63 13.06 -5.93 -11.93
N TYR A 64 13.02 -7.18 -12.38
CA TYR A 64 13.78 -7.62 -13.54
C TYR A 64 12.93 -7.54 -14.79
N ARG A 65 13.50 -6.96 -15.84
CA ARG A 65 12.91 -6.99 -17.18
C ARG A 65 13.56 -8.12 -17.97
N ILE A 66 12.79 -9.14 -18.28
CA ILE A 66 13.20 -10.24 -19.14
C ILE A 66 12.57 -9.99 -20.51
N LEU A 67 13.38 -10.08 -21.58
CA LEU A 67 12.88 -10.13 -22.94
C LEU A 67 12.73 -11.60 -23.32
N LEU A 68 11.50 -12.04 -23.59
CA LEU A 68 11.25 -13.38 -24.11
C LEU A 68 11.60 -13.42 -25.60
N SER A 69 12.29 -14.48 -26.03
CA SER A 69 12.45 -14.81 -27.44
C SER A 69 11.14 -15.38 -27.99
N ASP A 70 10.90 -15.20 -29.28
CA ASP A 70 9.65 -15.58 -29.94
C ASP A 70 9.33 -17.08 -29.74
N GLU A 71 10.33 -17.96 -29.80
CA GLU A 71 10.18 -19.41 -29.57
C GLU A 71 9.64 -19.76 -28.17
N LEU A 72 10.06 -19.01 -27.14
CA LEU A 72 9.64 -19.22 -25.76
C LEU A 72 8.25 -18.61 -25.50
N PHE A 73 7.95 -17.50 -26.17
CA PHE A 73 6.64 -16.85 -26.12
C PHE A 73 5.54 -17.73 -26.72
N GLU A 74 5.82 -18.41 -27.84
CA GLU A 74 4.85 -19.33 -28.48
C GLU A 74 4.56 -20.59 -27.65
N SER A 75 5.50 -21.00 -26.78
CA SER A 75 5.33 -22.16 -25.91
C SER A 75 4.58 -21.88 -24.59
N LEU A 76 4.25 -20.62 -24.31
CA LEU A 76 3.64 -20.19 -23.05
C LEU A 76 2.11 -20.24 -23.10
N GLU A 77 1.50 -21.12 -22.29
CA GLU A 77 0.08 -21.03 -21.97
C GLU A 77 -0.15 -20.08 -20.79
N PHE A 78 -0.79 -18.94 -21.06
CA PHE A 78 -1.16 -17.99 -20.01
C PHE A 78 -2.42 -18.48 -19.27
N ILE A 79 -2.27 -18.87 -18.01
CA ILE A 79 -3.41 -19.09 -17.11
C ILE A 79 -3.69 -17.77 -16.38
N LYS A 80 -4.92 -17.29 -16.53
CA LYS A 80 -5.39 -15.98 -16.05
C LYS A 80 -5.67 -15.95 -14.55
#